data_AF-A0A7L2QFR9-F1
#
_entry.id   AF-A0A7L2QFR9-F1
#
_cell.length_a   1.000
_cell.length_b   1.000
_cell.length_c   1.000
_cell.angle_alpha   90.00
_cell.angle_beta   90.00
_cell.angle_gamma   90.00
#
_symmetry.space_group_name_H-M   'P 1'
#
loop_
_entity.id
_entity.type
_entity.pdbx_description
1 polymer ?
#
loop_
_entity_poly.entity_id
_entity_poly.type
_entity_poly.pdbx_seq_one_letter_code
_entity_poly.pdbx_strand_id
1 'polypeptide(L)'
;FVCISFWTLYTYNRELVYPKSLDGVIPLWLNHAMHTAVLPFALLEILALPHRYPAKKKGLILLGFVAFLYISWVLWIYSVTGKWVYPLFALFSPPGLAAFFAGSLAVIVAFYNFGEFLNRMIWGQSKFS
;
A
#
# COMPACT_ATOMS: atom_id res chain seq x y z
N PHE A 1 0.48 -2.56 4.32
CA PHE A 1 -0.38 -1.39 4.01
C PHE A 1 -1.65 -1.81 3.30
N VAL A 2 -1.60 -2.19 2.01
CA VAL A 2 -2.78 -2.46 1.16
C VAL A 2 -3.86 -3.32 1.82
N CYS A 3 -3.51 -4.50 2.35
CA CYS A 3 -4.49 -5.38 3.00
C CYS A 3 -5.20 -4.71 4.17
N ILE A 4 -4.44 -4.11 5.09
CA ILE A 4 -4.99 -3.52 6.31
C ILE A 4 -5.82 -2.28 5.96
N SER A 5 -5.30 -1.38 5.14
CA SER A 5 -6.00 -0.14 4.79
C SER A 5 -7.27 -0.42 3.98
N PHE A 6 -7.19 -1.29 2.97
CA PHE A 6 -8.35 -1.65 2.15
C PHE A 6 -9.44 -2.28 2.99
N TRP A 7 -9.16 -3.35 3.74
CA TRP A 7 -10.21 -4.05 4.48
C TRP A 7 -10.76 -3.21 5.64
N THR A 8 -9.95 -2.37 6.28
CA THR A 8 -10.44 -1.41 7.29
C THR A 8 -11.43 -0.42 6.68
N LEU A 9 -11.10 0.19 5.54
CA LEU A 9 -11.98 1.13 4.87
C LEU A 9 -13.21 0.42 4.28
N TYR A 10 -13.02 -0.78 3.74
CA TYR A 10 -14.09 -1.59 3.17
C TYR A 10 -15.15 -1.96 4.21
N THR A 11 -14.72 -2.42 5.39
CA THR A 11 -15.65 -2.79 6.48
C THR A 11 -16.29 -1.58 7.12
N TYR A 12 -15.58 -0.45 7.21
CA TYR A 12 -16.14 0.81 7.70
C TYR A 12 -17.19 1.38 6.74
N ASN A 13 -16.81 1.60 5.48
CA ASN A 13 -17.70 1.99 4.40
C ASN A 13 -17.04 1.72 3.04
N ARG A 14 -17.44 0.60 2.41
CA ARG A 14 -16.88 0.18 1.11
C ARG A 14 -17.02 1.21 -0.01
N GLU A 15 -18.02 2.09 0.00
CA GLU A 15 -18.19 3.10 -1.06
C GLU A 15 -17.02 4.10 -1.13
N LEU A 16 -16.17 4.16 -0.09
CA LEU A 16 -14.99 5.02 -0.06
C LEU A 16 -13.83 4.51 -0.92
N VAL A 17 -13.72 3.19 -1.12
CA VAL A 17 -12.57 2.54 -1.77
C VAL A 17 -12.95 1.50 -2.82
N TYR A 18 -14.13 0.89 -2.69
CA TYR A 18 -14.63 -0.16 -3.57
C TYR A 18 -16.17 -0.09 -3.69
N PRO A 19 -16.69 0.90 -4.45
CA PRO A 19 -18.13 1.08 -4.68
C PRO A 19 -18.79 -0.16 -5.27
N LYS A 20 -20.08 -0.37 -5.00
CA LYS A 20 -20.85 -1.51 -5.55
C LYS A 20 -20.84 -1.59 -7.07
N SER A 21 -20.68 -0.48 -7.77
CA SER A 21 -20.57 -0.45 -9.24
C SER A 21 -19.38 -1.26 -9.77
N LEU A 22 -18.34 -1.48 -8.94
CA LEU A 22 -17.19 -2.29 -9.30
C LEU A 22 -17.44 -3.80 -9.20
N ASP A 23 -18.51 -4.26 -8.54
CA ASP A 23 -18.79 -5.70 -8.37
C ASP A 23 -19.05 -6.41 -9.72
N GLY A 24 -19.54 -5.67 -10.72
CA GLY A 24 -19.72 -6.18 -12.08
C GLY A 24 -18.46 -6.16 -12.95
N VAL A 25 -17.38 -5.51 -12.49
CA VAL A 25 -16.12 -5.35 -13.23
C VAL A 25 -15.00 -6.18 -12.61
N ILE A 26 -14.92 -6.19 -11.28
CA ILE A 26 -13.89 -6.88 -10.51
C ILE A 26 -14.56 -8.05 -9.77
N PRO A 27 -14.35 -9.30 -10.22
CA PRO A 27 -14.93 -10.45 -9.55
C PRO A 27 -14.32 -10.62 -8.15
N LEU A 28 -15.08 -11.24 -7.25
CA LEU A 28 -14.72 -11.40 -5.83
C LEU A 28 -13.33 -12.03 -5.63
N TRP A 29 -13.00 -13.06 -6.42
CA TRP A 29 -11.70 -13.73 -6.32
C TRP A 29 -10.54 -12.78 -6.64
N LEU A 30 -10.72 -11.88 -7.63
CA LEU A 30 -9.71 -10.92 -8.03
C LEU A 30 -9.55 -9.84 -6.95
N ASN A 31 -10.65 -9.40 -6.34
CA ASN A 31 -10.62 -8.49 -5.21
C ASN A 31 -9.80 -9.07 -4.03
N HIS A 32 -10.02 -10.35 -3.70
CA HIS A 32 -9.21 -11.03 -2.68
C HIS A 32 -7.76 -11.26 -3.11
N ALA A 33 -7.49 -11.56 -4.38
CA ALA A 33 -6.12 -11.67 -4.88
C ALA A 33 -5.36 -10.35 -4.71
N MET A 34 -6.00 -9.21 -4.99
CA MET A 34 -5.40 -7.88 -4.87
C MET A 34 -5.24 -7.42 -3.43
N HIS A 35 -6.21 -7.70 -2.55
CA HIS A 35 -6.27 -7.08 -1.22
C HIS A 35 -6.06 -8.03 -0.04
N THR A 36 -6.25 -9.34 -0.20
CA THR A 36 -6.04 -10.32 0.87
C THR A 36 -4.74 -11.09 0.66
N ALA A 37 -4.54 -11.65 -0.53
CA ALA A 37 -3.47 -12.62 -0.79
C ALA A 37 -2.05 -12.04 -0.62
N VAL A 38 -1.89 -10.72 -0.77
CA VAL A 38 -0.61 -10.02 -0.55
C VAL A 38 -0.03 -10.28 0.84
N LEU A 39 -0.87 -10.36 1.88
CA LEU A 39 -0.42 -10.56 3.26
C LEU A 39 0.17 -11.97 3.51
N PRO A 40 -0.55 -13.08 3.25
CA PRO A 40 0.01 -14.41 3.45
C PRO A 40 1.22 -14.68 2.56
N PHE A 41 1.28 -14.17 1.33
CA PHE A 41 2.48 -14.31 0.49
C PHE A 41 3.68 -13.55 1.07
N ALA A 42 3.50 -12.33 1.57
CA ALA A 42 4.58 -11.59 2.22
C ALA A 42 5.07 -12.28 3.51
N LEU A 43 4.15 -12.84 4.31
CA LEU A 43 4.51 -13.61 5.51
C LEU A 43 5.23 -14.91 5.15
N LEU A 44 4.75 -15.63 4.14
CA LEU A 44 5.38 -16.85 3.65
C LEU A 44 6.79 -16.57 3.13
N GLU A 45 6.98 -15.49 2.38
CA GLU A 45 8.31 -15.07 1.90
C GLU A 45 9.27 -14.85 3.08
N ILE A 46 8.88 -14.05 4.08
CA ILE A 46 9.71 -13.76 5.26
C ILE A 46 10.07 -15.04 6.03
N LEU A 47 9.13 -15.99 6.13
CA LEU A 47 9.31 -17.24 6.88
C LEU A 47 10.08 -18.32 6.11
N ALA A 48 9.93 -18.38 4.79
CA ALA A 48 10.49 -19.45 3.96
C ALA A 48 11.82 -19.06 3.31
N LEU A 49 12.06 -17.77 3.07
CA LEU A 49 13.21 -17.28 2.33
C LEU A 49 13.93 -16.17 3.12
N PRO A 50 15.26 -16.26 3.28
CA PRO A 50 16.04 -15.15 3.83
C PRO A 50 16.07 -14.00 2.82
N HIS A 51 15.10 -13.09 2.91
CA HIS A 51 14.96 -11.98 1.96
C HIS A 51 16.16 -11.04 2.07
N ARG A 52 16.86 -10.82 0.96
CA ARG A 52 18.02 -9.93 0.89
C ARG A 52 17.55 -8.51 0.58
N TYR A 53 17.33 -7.72 1.62
CA TYR A 53 17.00 -6.32 1.45
C TYR A 53 18.18 -5.59 0.77
N PRO A 54 17.92 -4.78 -0.28
CA PRO A 54 18.93 -3.87 -0.79
C PRO A 54 19.31 -2.85 0.29
N ALA A 55 20.39 -2.10 0.06
CA ALA A 55 20.76 -1.01 0.96
C ALA A 55 19.54 -0.14 1.29
N LYS A 56 19.20 -0.02 2.57
CA LYS A 56 17.95 0.59 3.07
C LYS A 56 17.63 1.93 2.42
N LYS A 57 18.65 2.77 2.25
CA LYS A 57 18.54 4.07 1.55
C LYS A 57 18.01 3.91 0.12
N LYS A 58 18.52 2.94 -0.64
CA LYS A 58 18.03 2.65 -2.01
C LYS A 58 16.58 2.19 -1.99
N GLY A 59 16.21 1.30 -1.06
CA GLY A 59 14.83 0.82 -0.90
C GLY A 59 13.85 1.95 -0.59
N LEU A 60 14.20 2.83 0.34
CA LEU A 60 13.36 3.98 0.71
C LEU A 60 13.29 5.06 -0.39
N ILE A 61 14.38 5.31 -1.13
CA ILE A 61 14.37 6.22 -2.29
C ILE A 61 13.43 5.68 -3.37
N LEU A 62 13.55 4.40 -3.71
CA LEU A 62 12.68 3.77 -4.70
C LEU A 62 11.21 3.81 -4.25
N LEU A 63 10.94 3.50 -2.99
CA LEU A 63 9.61 3.58 -2.40
C LEU A 63 9.01 4.99 -2.52
N GLY A 64 9.78 6.02 -2.15
CA GLY A 64 9.36 7.41 -2.25
C GLY A 64 9.12 7.84 -3.69
N PHE A 65 9.99 7.43 -4.62
CA PHE A 65 9.84 7.72 -6.05
C PHE A 65 8.56 7.09 -6.63
N VAL A 66 8.32 5.81 -6.36
CA VAL A 66 7.10 5.12 -6.83
C VAL A 66 5.85 5.73 -6.20
N ALA A 67 5.89 6.08 -4.90
CA ALA A 67 4.78 6.75 -4.23
C ALA A 67 4.49 8.13 -4.86
N PHE A 68 5.53 8.91 -5.17
CA PHE A 68 5.39 10.18 -5.87
C PHE A 68 4.74 10.01 -7.23
N LEU A 69 5.24 9.08 -8.07
CA LEU A 69 4.65 8.80 -9.38
C LEU A 69 3.18 8.40 -9.28
N TYR A 70 2.83 7.54 -8.32
CA TYR A 70 1.46 7.13 -8.09
C TYR A 70 0.55 8.30 -7.69
N ILE A 71 1.00 9.15 -6.75
CA ILE A 71 0.24 10.33 -6.32
C ILE A 71 0.07 11.30 -7.49
N SER A 72 1.15 11.58 -8.25
CA SER A 72 1.08 12.43 -9.45
C SER A 72 0.08 11.88 -10.47
N TRP A 73 0.05 10.57 -10.68
CA TRP A 73 -0.91 9.92 -11.57
C TRP A 73 -2.36 10.07 -11.09
N VAL A 74 -2.62 9.84 -9.80
CA VAL A 74 -3.95 10.03 -9.20
C VAL A 74 -4.43 11.47 -9.31
N LEU A 75 -3.55 12.44 -9.02
CA LEU A 75 -3.85 13.86 -9.15
C LEU A 75 -4.10 14.27 -10.61
N TRP A 76 -3.34 13.71 -11.54
CA TRP A 76 -3.54 13.94 -12.97
C TRP A 76 -4.88 13.38 -13.47
N ILE A 77 -5.28 12.18 -13.04
CA ILE A 77 -6.62 11.63 -13.35
C ILE A 77 -7.71 12.60 -12.88
N TYR A 78 -7.59 13.11 -11.64
CA TYR A 78 -8.56 14.07 -11.12
C TYR A 78 -8.56 15.37 -11.93
N SER A 79 -7.39 15.92 -12.27
CA SER A 79 -7.30 17.17 -13.02
C SER A 79 -7.91 17.08 -14.42
N VAL A 80 -7.86 15.90 -15.04
CA VAL A 80 -8.42 15.67 -16.39
C VAL A 80 -9.91 15.29 -16.34
N THR A 81 -10.32 14.46 -15.38
CA THR A 81 -11.68 13.86 -15.36
C THR A 81 -12.65 14.58 -14.42
N GLY A 82 -12.14 15.37 -13.47
CA GLY A 82 -12.92 15.92 -12.36
C GLY A 82 -13.40 14.87 -11.35
N LYS A 83 -12.98 13.61 -11.49
CA LYS A 83 -13.41 12.49 -10.64
C LYS A 83 -12.22 11.88 -9.91
N TRP A 84 -12.41 11.61 -8.61
CA TRP A 84 -11.41 10.93 -7.81
C TRP A 84 -11.39 9.43 -8.11
N VAL A 85 -10.19 8.85 -8.16
CA VAL A 85 -10.00 7.39 -8.28
C VAL A 85 -10.65 6.65 -7.10
N TYR A 86 -10.55 7.22 -5.89
CA TYR A 86 -11.25 6.74 -4.71
C TYR A 86 -12.17 7.85 -4.18
N PRO A 87 -13.47 7.59 -3.98
CA PRO A 87 -14.41 8.57 -3.42
C PRO A 87 -13.95 9.16 -2.07
N LEU A 88 -13.17 8.39 -1.29
CA LEU A 88 -12.49 8.86 -0.08
C LEU A 88 -11.78 10.21 -0.25
N PHE A 89 -11.12 10.44 -1.38
CA PHE A 89 -10.35 11.67 -1.61
C PHE A 89 -11.22 12.92 -1.71
N ALA A 90 -12.48 12.78 -2.12
CA ALA A 90 -13.43 13.89 -2.18
C ALA A 90 -13.78 14.46 -0.80
N LEU A 91 -13.54 13.69 0.28
CA LEU A 91 -13.86 14.11 1.65
C LEU A 91 -12.82 15.07 2.24
N PHE A 92 -11.67 15.23 1.58
CA PHE A 92 -10.55 16.00 2.10
C PHE A 92 -10.39 17.34 1.39
N SER A 93 -9.99 18.36 2.14
CA SER A 93 -9.42 19.58 1.58
C SER A 93 -8.02 19.31 1.01
N PRO A 94 -7.43 20.21 0.20
CA PRO A 94 -6.07 20.01 -0.32
C PRO A 94 -5.00 19.76 0.76
N PRO A 95 -4.98 20.51 1.89
CA PRO A 95 -4.10 20.17 3.01
C PRO A 95 -4.42 18.80 3.63
N GLY A 96 -5.69 18.43 3.71
CA GLY A 96 -6.13 17.11 4.19
C GLY A 96 -5.62 15.96 3.30
N LEU A 97 -5.65 16.13 1.98
CA LEU A 97 -5.09 15.15 1.03
C LEU A 97 -3.58 15.04 1.19
N ALA A 98 -2.87 16.16 1.33
CA ALA A 98 -1.43 16.15 1.57
C ALA A 98 -1.10 15.38 2.86
N ALA A 99 -1.84 15.64 3.94
CA ALA A 99 -1.69 14.92 5.21
C ALA A 99 -2.02 13.42 5.08
N PHE A 100 -3.08 13.07 4.35
CA PHE A 100 -3.46 11.67 4.09
C PHE A 100 -2.36 10.91 3.34
N PHE A 101 -1.81 11.48 2.26
CA PHE A 101 -0.74 10.86 1.49
C PHE A 101 0.56 10.76 2.30
N ALA A 102 0.92 11.81 3.04
CA ALA A 102 2.10 11.79 3.91
C ALA A 102 1.96 10.73 5.02
N GLY A 103 0.79 10.64 5.67
CA GLY A 103 0.50 9.62 6.68
C GLY A 103 0.53 8.20 6.11
N SER A 104 -0.03 8.01 4.92
CA SER A 104 0.03 6.72 4.21
C SER A 104 1.46 6.30 3.91
N LEU A 105 2.30 7.23 3.42
CA LEU A 105 3.71 6.98 3.17
C LEU A 105 4.46 6.63 4.47
N ALA A 106 4.18 7.33 5.58
CA ALA A 106 4.77 7.03 6.87
C ALA A 106 4.42 5.61 7.34
N VAL A 107 3.17 5.18 7.18
CA VAL A 107 2.73 3.81 7.51
C VAL A 107 3.43 2.77 6.62
N ILE A 108 3.58 3.05 5.32
CA ILE A 108 4.30 2.14 4.40
C ILE A 108 5.77 2.02 4.81
N VAL A 109 6.43 3.14 5.15
CA VAL A 109 7.80 3.14 5.65
C VAL A 109 7.89 2.36 6.97
N ALA A 110 6.95 2.52 7.89
CA ALA A 110 6.91 1.74 9.12
C ALA A 110 6.81 0.23 8.85
N PHE A 111 5.93 -0.19 7.93
CA PHE A 111 5.84 -1.60 7.53
C PHE A 111 7.09 -2.12 6.84
N TYR A 112 7.76 -1.31 6.01
CA TYR A 112 9.05 -1.67 5.41
C TYR A 112 10.10 -1.97 6.50
N ASN A 113 10.24 -1.08 7.47
CA ASN A 113 11.16 -1.25 8.60
C ASN A 113 10.80 -2.46 9.45
N PHE A 114 9.51 -2.68 9.68
CA PHE A 114 9.03 -3.82 10.44
C PHE A 114 9.31 -5.14 9.74
N GLY A 115 9.11 -5.23 8.41
CA GLY A 115 9.48 -6.40 7.62
C GLY A 115 10.99 -6.68 7.67
N GLU A 116 11.82 -5.65 7.51
CA GLU A 116 13.29 -5.76 7.64
C GLU A 116 13.69 -6.29 9.03
N PHE A 117 13.04 -5.78 10.08
CA PHE A 117 13.25 -6.22 11.46
C PHE A 117 12.89 -7.70 11.66
N LEU A 118 11.70 -8.13 11.20
CA LEU A 118 11.27 -9.53 11.28
C LEU A 118 12.23 -10.46 10.55
N ASN A 119 12.64 -10.09 9.33
CA ASN A 119 13.58 -10.89 8.55
C ASN A 119 14.94 -11.05 9.26
N ARG A 120 15.46 -9.99 9.87
CA ARG A 120 16.70 -10.04 10.68
C ARG A 120 16.54 -10.89 11.93
N MET A 121 15.38 -10.86 12.56
CA MET A 121 15.08 -11.66 13.76
C MET A 121 15.03 -13.16 13.44
N ILE A 122 14.41 -13.55 12.33
CA ILE A 122 14.23 -14.95 11.93
C ILE A 122 15.55 -15.55 11.40
N TRP A 123 16.28 -14.81 10.57
CA TRP A 123 17.42 -15.35 9.82
C TRP A 123 18.81 -14.94 10.34
N GLY A 124 18.87 -14.02 11.30
CA GLY A 124 20.12 -13.48 11.86
C GLY A 124 20.87 -12.54 10.90
N GLN A 125 21.84 -11.78 11.42
CA GLN A 125 22.60 -10.82 10.59
C GLN A 125 23.73 -11.44 9.76
N SER A 126 24.21 -12.64 10.10
CA SER A 126 25.45 -13.20 9.51
C SER A 126 25.29 -13.76 8.09
N LYS A 127 24.06 -13.96 7.60
CA LYS A 127 23.80 -14.50 6.24
C LYS A 127 23.68 -13.42 5.15
N PHE A 128 23.90 -12.15 5.51
CA PHE A 128 23.59 -10.99 4.66
C PHE A 128 24.77 -10.03 4.43
N SER A 129 26.02 -10.41 4.75
CA SER A 129 27.22 -9.70 4.27
C SER A 129 27.63 -10.16 2.88
#